data_AF-A0A2D0IZW8-F1
#
_entry.id   AF-A0A2D0IZW8-F1
#
_cell.length_a   1.000
_cell.length_b   1.000
_cell.length_c   1.000
_cell.angle_alpha   90.00
_cell.angle_beta   90.00
_cell.angle_gamma   90.00
#
_symmetry.space_group_name_H-M   'P 1'
#
loop_
_entity.id
_entity.type
_entity.pdbx_description
1 polymer ?
#
loop_
_entity_poly.entity_id
_entity_poly.type
_entity_poly.pdbx_seq_one_letter_code
_entity_poly.pdbx_strand_id
1 'polypeptide(L)'
;MLNMAEWWLCLTMPPDEVEQISRFKKLTEEQKAVLLFASKLPRCYTEGVVLAKKIEALFRVVPSSFYLALGMTEKEEKDERWTLMREHKCSELEAAVWVARRMDVARGFFTESCD
;
A
#
# COMPACT_ATOMS: atom_id res chain seq x y z
N MET A 1 -0.50 -20.92 16.74
CA MET A 1 0.87 -20.40 16.87
C MET A 1 0.98 -18.86 16.80
N LEU A 2 -0.10 -18.09 16.56
CA LEU A 2 -0.06 -16.62 16.52
C LEU A 2 0.19 -15.93 17.88
N ASN A 3 -0.14 -16.57 19.00
CA ASN A 3 0.02 -15.98 20.34
C ASN A 3 1.49 -15.75 20.76
N MET A 4 2.46 -16.28 20.01
CA MET A 4 3.90 -16.10 20.28
C MET A 4 4.56 -15.08 19.34
N ALA A 5 3.80 -14.40 18.49
CA ALA A 5 4.34 -13.39 17.60
C ALA A 5 4.84 -12.19 18.44
N GLU A 6 6.15 -11.95 18.39
CA GLU A 6 6.81 -10.84 19.09
C GLU A 6 6.43 -9.48 18.46
N TRP A 7 6.22 -9.47 17.15
CA TRP A 7 5.85 -8.30 16.36
C TRP A 7 4.58 -8.57 15.56
N TRP A 8 3.62 -7.66 15.66
CA TRP A 8 2.43 -7.64 14.82
C TRP A 8 2.52 -6.44 13.89
N LEU A 9 2.51 -6.69 12.59
CA LEU A 9 2.45 -5.68 11.54
C LEU A 9 1.08 -5.76 10.91
N CYS A 10 0.20 -4.85 11.29
CA CYS A 10 -1.18 -4.81 10.82
C CYS A 10 -1.29 -3.65 9.82
N LEU A 11 -1.58 -3.95 8.56
CA LEU A 11 -1.90 -2.92 7.56
C LEU A 11 -3.35 -2.48 7.73
N THR A 12 -3.92 -1.80 6.74
CA THR A 12 -5.34 -1.45 6.73
C THR A 12 -6.19 -2.72 6.78
N MET A 13 -7.00 -2.86 7.83
CA MET A 13 -7.87 -4.02 8.05
C MET A 13 -9.31 -3.53 8.28
N PRO A 14 -10.33 -4.22 7.74
CA PRO A 14 -11.72 -3.91 8.06
C PRO A 14 -12.03 -4.25 9.53
N PRO A 15 -13.10 -3.66 10.12
CA PRO A 15 -13.37 -3.78 11.55
C PRO A 15 -13.56 -5.22 12.04
N ASP A 16 -14.09 -6.10 11.21
CA ASP A 16 -14.28 -7.52 11.50
C ASP A 16 -12.94 -8.27 11.60
N GLU A 17 -11.94 -7.93 10.79
CA GLU A 17 -10.60 -8.49 10.88
C GLU A 17 -9.85 -8.03 12.15
N VAL A 18 -10.07 -6.79 12.60
CA VAL A 18 -9.52 -6.29 13.88
C VAL A 18 -10.04 -7.13 15.05
N GLU A 19 -11.33 -7.48 15.04
CA GLU A 19 -11.91 -8.30 16.10
C GLU A 19 -11.40 -9.76 16.05
N GLN A 20 -11.01 -10.26 14.87
CA GLN A 20 -10.35 -11.56 14.76
C GLN A 20 -8.96 -11.56 15.40
N ILE A 21 -8.21 -10.44 15.36
CA ILE A 21 -6.92 -10.31 16.05
C ILE A 21 -7.10 -10.44 17.56
N SER A 22 -8.20 -9.91 18.11
CA SER A 22 -8.52 -10.00 19.55
C SER A 22 -8.56 -11.44 20.07
N ARG A 23 -8.76 -12.43 19.19
CA ARG A 23 -8.72 -13.88 19.53
C ARG A 23 -7.31 -14.39 19.84
N PHE A 24 -6.28 -13.75 19.27
CA PHE A 24 -4.88 -14.19 19.36
C PHE A 24 -4.02 -13.26 20.21
N LYS A 25 -4.40 -11.98 20.30
CA LYS A 25 -3.71 -10.96 21.10
C LYS A 25 -4.77 -10.18 21.87
N LYS A 26 -4.61 -10.03 23.18
CA LYS A 26 -5.45 -9.10 23.96
C LYS A 26 -5.10 -7.68 23.52
N LEU A 27 -6.03 -7.02 22.85
CA LEU A 27 -5.91 -5.63 22.44
C LEU A 27 -6.65 -4.73 23.44
N THR A 28 -6.08 -3.59 23.79
CA THR A 28 -6.82 -2.53 24.47
C THR A 28 -7.73 -1.80 23.48
N GLU A 29 -8.70 -1.03 23.98
CA GLU A 29 -9.60 -0.26 23.12
C GLU A 29 -8.84 0.84 22.34
N GLU A 30 -7.76 1.40 22.91
CA GLU A 30 -6.89 2.35 22.22
C GLU A 30 -6.13 1.67 21.07
N GLN A 31 -5.62 0.45 21.29
CA GLN A 31 -4.94 -0.31 20.23
C GLN A 31 -5.89 -0.66 19.08
N LYS A 32 -7.14 -1.02 19.39
CA LYS A 32 -8.20 -1.23 18.38
C LYS A 32 -8.48 0.06 17.61
N ALA A 33 -8.60 1.19 18.31
CA ALA A 33 -8.81 2.48 17.67
C ALA A 33 -7.66 2.80 16.70
N VAL A 34 -6.40 2.63 17.12
CA VAL A 34 -5.22 2.88 16.27
C VAL A 34 -5.20 1.97 15.05
N LEU A 35 -5.58 0.69 15.18
CA LEU A 35 -5.72 -0.23 14.05
C LEU A 35 -6.77 0.23 13.03
N LEU A 36 -7.90 0.75 13.52
CA LEU A 36 -8.97 1.28 12.66
C LEU A 36 -8.62 2.62 12.00
N PHE A 37 -7.69 3.39 12.57
CA PHE A 37 -7.23 4.65 11.99
C PHE A 37 -6.27 4.48 10.82
N ALA A 38 -5.62 3.32 10.67
CA ALA A 38 -4.69 3.08 9.58
C ALA A 38 -5.39 3.21 8.23
N SER A 39 -4.92 4.12 7.38
CA SER A 39 -5.51 4.42 6.08
C SER A 39 -4.61 4.02 4.91
N LYS A 40 -5.21 3.89 3.73
CA LYS A 40 -4.47 3.73 2.47
C LYS A 40 -4.93 4.79 1.48
N LEU A 41 -3.97 5.36 0.76
CA LEU A 41 -4.24 6.16 -0.42
C LEU A 41 -3.74 5.37 -1.64
N PRO A 42 -4.65 4.85 -2.48
CA PRO A 42 -4.29 4.07 -3.65
C PRO A 42 -3.24 4.79 -4.51
N ARG A 43 -2.26 4.03 -5.00
CA ARG A 43 -1.14 4.57 -5.78
C ARG A 43 -0.41 5.73 -5.08
N CYS A 44 -0.36 5.76 -3.74
CA CYS A 44 0.45 6.73 -2.99
C CYS A 44 1.15 6.09 -1.79
N TYR A 45 0.38 5.71 -0.77
CA TYR A 45 0.92 5.15 0.47
C TYR A 45 -0.07 4.19 1.12
N THR A 46 0.46 3.33 1.97
CA THR A 46 -0.33 2.48 2.87
C THR A 46 0.18 2.68 4.28
N GLU A 47 -0.73 2.89 5.22
CA GLU A 47 -0.41 2.93 6.64
C GLU A 47 -0.62 1.56 7.27
N GLY A 48 0.06 1.37 8.38
CA GLY A 48 -0.12 0.21 9.25
C GLY A 48 0.27 0.54 10.66
N VAL A 49 -0.02 -0.39 11.56
CA VAL A 49 0.30 -0.31 12.97
C VAL A 49 1.27 -1.43 13.29
N VAL A 50 2.35 -1.08 13.98
CA VAL A 50 3.23 -2.04 14.62
C VAL A 50 2.82 -2.16 16.08
N LEU A 51 2.55 -3.39 16.53
CA LEU A 51 2.29 -3.72 17.93
C LEU A 51 3.32 -4.74 18.42
N ALA A 52 4.21 -4.31 19.30
CA ALA A 52 5.23 -5.12 19.94
C ALA A 52 5.35 -4.73 21.42
N LYS A 53 6.06 -5.52 22.22
CA LYS A 53 6.16 -5.30 23.69
C LYS A 53 6.69 -3.92 24.08
N LYS A 54 7.50 -3.29 23.23
CA LYS A 54 8.13 -1.97 23.50
C LYS A 54 7.74 -0.88 22.51
N ILE A 55 6.98 -1.21 21.47
CA ILE A 55 6.69 -0.29 20.37
C ILE A 55 5.23 -0.48 19.97
N GLU A 56 4.48 0.61 20.04
CA GLU A 56 3.13 0.73 19.51
C GLU A 56 3.10 2.01 18.69
N ALA A 57 3.06 1.88 17.37
CA ALA A 57 3.20 3.03 16.48
C ALA A 57 2.45 2.84 15.16
N LEU A 58 1.88 3.94 14.67
CA LEU A 58 1.46 4.05 13.28
C LEU A 58 2.70 4.28 12.41
N PHE A 59 2.83 3.52 11.33
CA PHE A 59 3.84 3.74 10.31
C PHE A 59 3.17 3.94 8.95
N ARG A 60 3.88 4.61 8.05
CA ARG A 60 3.45 4.82 6.68
C ARG A 60 4.51 4.30 5.72
N VAL A 61 4.10 3.43 4.80
CA VAL A 61 4.94 2.94 3.71
C VAL A 61 4.64 3.79 2.48
N VAL A 62 5.66 4.48 1.98
CA VAL A 62 5.60 5.31 0.76
C VAL A 62 6.52 4.69 -0.28
N PRO A 63 6.06 3.66 -1.02
CA PRO A 63 6.87 3.04 -2.05
C PRO A 63 7.01 3.96 -3.27
N SER A 64 8.14 3.83 -3.98
CA SER A 64 8.32 4.53 -5.26
C SER A 64 7.28 4.05 -6.28
N SER A 65 6.93 4.92 -7.23
CA SER A 65 5.89 4.65 -8.21
C SER A 65 6.20 3.43 -9.08
N PHE A 66 7.48 3.16 -9.35
CA PHE A 66 7.89 1.98 -10.10
C PHE A 66 7.57 0.67 -9.36
N TYR A 67 7.79 0.61 -8.05
CA TYR A 67 7.44 -0.58 -7.25
C TYR A 67 5.94 -0.85 -7.27
N LEU A 68 5.13 0.20 -7.20
CA LEU A 68 3.67 0.06 -7.29
C LEU A 68 3.23 -0.36 -8.69
N ALA A 69 3.80 0.23 -9.74
CA ALA A 69 3.46 -0.12 -11.12
C ALA A 69 3.74 -1.60 -11.44
N LEU A 70 4.80 -2.18 -10.85
CA LEU A 70 5.10 -3.60 -10.95
C LEU A 70 4.14 -4.47 -10.13
N GLY A 71 3.74 -4.00 -8.94
CA GLY A 71 2.82 -4.70 -8.03
C GLY A 71 1.34 -4.60 -8.40
N MET A 72 1.00 -3.87 -9.46
CA MET A 72 -0.35 -3.72 -9.98
C MET A 72 -0.85 -5.03 -10.60
N THR A 73 -1.74 -5.73 -9.89
CA THR A 73 -2.26 -7.06 -10.26
C THR A 73 -3.77 -7.09 -10.48
N GLU A 74 -4.48 -6.02 -10.16
CA GLU A 74 -5.93 -5.94 -10.35
C GLU A 74 -6.29 -5.85 -11.83
N LYS A 75 -7.55 -6.19 -12.16
CA LYS A 75 -7.99 -6.27 -13.57
C LYS A 75 -7.84 -4.92 -14.28
N GLU A 76 -8.36 -3.85 -13.68
CA GLU A 76 -8.33 -2.50 -14.26
C GLU A 76 -6.90 -2.00 -14.44
N GLU A 77 -6.00 -2.40 -13.53
CA GLU A 77 -4.58 -2.05 -13.56
C GLU A 77 -3.83 -2.76 -14.69
N LYS A 78 -4.15 -4.04 -14.92
CA LYS A 78 -3.65 -4.81 -16.06
C LYS A 78 -4.17 -4.25 -17.39
N ASP A 79 -5.45 -3.86 -17.43
CA ASP A 79 -6.06 -3.26 -18.62
C ASP A 79 -5.41 -1.91 -18.97
N GLU A 80 -5.08 -1.07 -17.97
CA GLU A 80 -4.30 0.17 -18.15
C GLU A 80 -2.94 -0.11 -18.77
N ARG A 81 -2.19 -1.09 -18.22
CA ARG A 81 -0.87 -1.46 -18.73
C ARG A 81 -0.94 -1.99 -20.16
N TRP A 82 -1.95 -2.80 -20.45
CA TRP A 82 -2.13 -3.37 -21.79
C TRP A 82 -2.51 -2.31 -22.83
N THR A 83 -3.28 -1.31 -22.44
CA THR A 83 -3.58 -0.14 -23.28
C THR A 83 -2.31 0.61 -23.64
N LEU A 84 -1.45 0.89 -22.64
CA LEU A 84 -0.14 1.53 -22.85
C LEU A 84 0.78 0.72 -23.76
N MET A 85 0.82 -0.60 -23.62
CA MET A 85 1.61 -1.48 -24.50
C MET A 85 1.19 -1.35 -25.96
N ARG A 86 -0.12 -1.26 -26.23
CA ARG A 86 -0.66 -1.10 -27.59
C ARG A 86 -0.40 0.29 -28.15
N GLU A 87 -0.61 1.33 -27.35
CA GLU A 87 -0.39 2.73 -27.75
C GLU A 87 1.07 3.00 -28.09
N HIS A 88 1.99 2.55 -27.24
CA HIS A 88 3.43 2.82 -27.36
C HIS A 88 4.21 1.71 -28.06
N LYS A 89 3.57 0.60 -28.44
CA LYS A 89 4.19 -0.61 -29.03
C LYS A 89 5.40 -1.09 -28.23
N CYS A 90 5.24 -1.16 -26.92
CA CYS A 90 6.33 -1.45 -25.98
C CYS A 90 6.09 -2.75 -25.21
N SER A 91 7.14 -3.23 -24.53
CA SER A 91 7.06 -4.37 -23.63
C SER A 91 6.23 -4.06 -22.38
N GLU A 92 5.82 -5.11 -21.65
CA GLU A 92 5.08 -4.93 -20.39
C GLU A 92 5.89 -4.14 -19.34
N LEU A 93 7.20 -4.39 -19.26
CA LEU A 93 8.09 -3.68 -18.36
C LEU A 93 8.15 -2.19 -18.68
N GLU A 94 8.28 -1.83 -19.96
CA GLU A 94 8.26 -0.44 -20.40
C GLU A 94 6.90 0.22 -20.12
N ALA A 95 5.80 -0.49 -20.34
CA ALA A 95 4.47 0.00 -19.97
C ALA A 95 4.35 0.25 -18.45
N ALA A 96 4.94 -0.58 -17.60
CA ALA A 96 5.01 -0.32 -16.15
C ALA A 96 5.82 0.95 -15.83
N VAL A 97 6.88 1.25 -16.58
CA VAL A 97 7.62 2.52 -16.45
C VAL A 97 6.74 3.71 -16.86
N TRP A 98 5.91 3.59 -17.90
CA TRP A 98 4.95 4.62 -18.28
C TRP A 98 3.91 4.89 -17.19
N VAL A 99 3.35 3.82 -16.58
CA VAL A 99 2.44 3.94 -15.44
C VAL A 99 3.13 4.63 -14.25
N ALA A 100 4.37 4.23 -13.94
CA ALA A 100 5.15 4.83 -12.86
C ALA A 100 5.37 6.34 -13.06
N ARG A 101 5.70 6.76 -14.29
CA ARG A 101 5.84 8.19 -14.64
C ARG A 101 4.54 8.97 -14.45
N ARG A 102 3.40 8.40 -14.90
CA ARG A 102 2.08 9.01 -14.68
C ARG A 102 1.78 9.19 -13.18
N MET A 103 2.12 8.19 -12.36
CA MET A 103 2.00 8.29 -10.90
C MET A 103 2.93 9.36 -10.32
N ASP A 104 4.19 9.45 -10.76
CA ASP A 104 5.14 10.45 -10.26
C ASP A 104 4.67 11.87 -10.54
N VAL A 105 4.12 12.13 -11.73
CA VAL A 105 3.49 13.42 -12.07
C VAL A 105 2.29 13.69 -11.16
N ALA A 106 1.38 12.71 -11.00
CA ALA A 106 0.21 12.86 -10.13
C ALA A 106 0.55 13.08 -8.65
N ARG A 107 1.73 12.60 -8.21
CA ARG A 107 2.27 12.80 -6.86
C ARG A 107 3.09 14.08 -6.71
N GLY A 108 3.34 14.81 -7.79
CA GLY A 108 4.10 16.05 -7.79
C GLY A 108 5.62 15.87 -7.70
N PHE A 109 6.16 14.70 -8.06
CA PHE A 109 7.61 14.49 -8.11
C PHE A 109 8.27 15.10 -9.34
N PHE A 110 7.50 15.28 -10.42
CA PHE A 110 7.91 16.01 -11.61
C PHE A 110 6.84 17.03 -11.95
N THR A 111 7.23 18.30 -12.02
CA THR A 111 6.48 19.31 -12.78
C THR A 111 6.76 19.05 -14.25
N GLU A 112 5.76 19.04 -15.12
CA GLU A 112 5.95 19.01 -16.57
C GLU A 112 7.11 19.94 -16.93
N SER A 113 8.23 19.38 -17.39
CA SER A 113 9.24 20.18 -18.05
C SER A 113 8.56 20.71 -19.30
N CYS A 114 8.35 22.02 -19.35
CA CYS A 114 8.12 22.74 -20.58
C CYS A 114 9.25 22.37 -21.54
N ASP A 115 9.01 21.43 -22.43
CA ASP A 115 9.71 21.31 -23.71
C ASP A 115 8.82 21.89 -24.81
#